data_AF-A0AAP0EKE3-F1
#
_entry.id   AF-A0AAP0EKE3-F1
#
_cell.length_a   1.000
_cell.length_b   1.000
_cell.length_c   1.000
_cell.angle_alpha   90.00
_cell.angle_beta   90.00
_cell.angle_gamma   90.00
#
_symmetry.space_group_name_H-M   'P 1'
#
loop_
_entity.id
_entity.type
_entity.pdbx_description
1 polymer ?
#
loop_
_entity_poly.entity_id
_entity_poly.type
_entity_poly.pdbx_seq_one_letter_code
_entity_poly.pdbx_strand_id
1 'polypeptide(L)'
;MIRRRVNIVCLQETKWVGEKSREIGSTGFKLWYIGIDRKCNGVGIVVDNDYKDKVVEVKRMGDRLILVKLIIGDEKINILSAYAPQVGLSESIKCKFWDDMDGFMQSIPLDEKVFIGGDLNGHVGASNDRFERVHGGFGYGNRNEEGESILEFASKIRSSLSKY
;
A
#
# COMPACT_ATOMS: atom_id res chain seq x y z
N MET A 1 -7.65 13.53 -10.17
CA MET A 1 -8.27 12.25 -10.57
C MET A 1 -9.02 12.36 -11.89
N ILE A 2 -9.92 13.34 -12.06
CA ILE A 2 -10.72 13.57 -13.28
C ILE A 2 -9.88 13.63 -14.58
N ARG A 3 -8.86 14.51 -14.66
CA ARG A 3 -8.02 14.66 -15.86
C ARG A 3 -7.25 13.38 -16.25
N ARG A 4 -6.85 12.57 -15.27
CA ARG A 4 -6.07 11.32 -15.48
C ARG A 4 -6.95 10.07 -15.48
N ARG A 5 -8.28 10.21 -15.32
CA ARG A 5 -9.26 9.12 -15.20
C ARG A 5 -8.84 8.03 -14.20
N VAL A 6 -8.36 8.45 -13.04
CA VAL A 6 -7.95 7.54 -11.95
C VAL A 6 -9.07 7.44 -10.94
N ASN A 7 -9.54 6.22 -10.65
CA ASN A 7 -10.63 5.98 -9.70
C ASN A 7 -10.15 5.85 -8.25
N ILE A 8 -8.91 5.41 -8.03
CA ILE A 8 -8.35 5.20 -6.69
C ILE A 8 -6.91 5.68 -6.65
N VAL A 9 -6.55 6.44 -5.62
CA VAL A 9 -5.20 7.02 -5.44
C VAL A 9 -4.69 6.72 -4.05
N CYS A 10 -3.53 6.08 -3.97
CA CYS A 10 -2.75 5.95 -2.74
C CYS A 10 -1.91 7.23 -2.55
N LEU A 11 -1.98 7.83 -1.36
CA LEU A 11 -1.23 9.03 -0.97
C LEU A 11 -0.24 8.68 0.14
N GLN A 12 0.98 9.20 0.03
CA GLN A 12 2.04 9.09 1.02
C GLN A 12 2.54 10.49 1.40
N GLU A 13 3.21 10.59 2.54
CA GLU A 13 3.69 11.86 3.10
C GLU A 13 2.60 12.93 3.25
N THR A 14 1.40 12.54 3.68
CA THR A 14 0.30 13.50 3.83
C THR A 14 0.61 14.57 4.87
N LYS A 15 1.44 14.23 5.89
CA LYS A 15 1.80 15.13 7.00
C LYS A 15 0.57 15.66 7.74
N TRP A 16 -0.48 14.85 7.78
CA TRP A 16 -1.73 15.18 8.46
C TRP A 16 -1.83 14.41 9.77
N VAL A 17 -2.50 15.01 10.75
CA VAL A 17 -2.70 14.40 12.07
C VAL A 17 -4.12 13.87 12.21
N GLY A 18 -4.19 12.66 12.76
CA GLY A 18 -5.40 11.94 13.11
C GLY A 18 -5.76 10.86 12.11
N GLU A 19 -6.70 10.04 12.53
CA GLU A 19 -7.36 9.02 11.74
C GLU A 19 -8.76 9.53 11.37
N LYS A 20 -8.97 9.90 10.09
CA LYS A 20 -10.25 10.47 9.66
C LYS A 20 -10.65 10.01 8.26
N SER A 21 -11.90 10.26 7.93
CA SER A 21 -12.40 10.25 6.56
C SER A 21 -13.02 11.61 6.24
N ARG A 22 -12.86 12.08 5.00
CA ARG A 22 -13.36 13.38 4.53
C ARG A 22 -13.76 13.30 3.07
N GLU A 23 -14.82 14.00 2.70
CA GLU A 23 -15.10 14.27 1.28
C GLU A 23 -14.21 15.42 0.78
N ILE A 24 -13.69 15.28 -0.43
CA ILE A 24 -12.81 16.27 -1.06
C ILE A 24 -13.61 17.08 -2.08
N GLY A 25 -13.78 18.37 -1.78
CA GLY A 25 -14.39 19.36 -2.66
C GLY A 25 -15.85 19.05 -3.01
N SER A 26 -16.35 19.69 -4.07
CA SER A 26 -17.69 19.42 -4.64
C SER A 26 -17.74 18.19 -5.55
N THR A 27 -16.59 17.53 -5.76
CA THR A 27 -16.42 16.43 -6.70
C THR A 27 -16.85 15.07 -6.16
N GLY A 28 -17.15 14.96 -4.86
CA GLY A 28 -17.64 13.73 -4.24
C GLY A 28 -16.60 12.65 -3.95
N PHE A 29 -15.31 12.89 -4.23
CA PHE A 29 -14.22 11.99 -3.82
C PHE A 29 -14.19 11.81 -2.30
N LYS A 30 -13.92 10.59 -1.84
CA LYS A 30 -13.77 10.30 -0.41
C LYS A 30 -12.34 9.90 -0.09
N LEU A 31 -11.75 10.55 0.91
CA LEU A 31 -10.42 10.29 1.41
C LEU A 31 -10.50 9.66 2.79
N TRP A 32 -9.77 8.57 2.98
CA TRP A 32 -9.41 8.06 4.29
C TRP A 32 -7.92 8.26 4.50
N TYR A 33 -7.53 8.78 5.66
CA TYR A 33 -6.11 8.99 5.97
C TYR A 33 -5.81 8.65 7.42
N ILE A 34 -4.53 8.39 7.67
CA ILE A 34 -3.93 8.32 9.00
C ILE A 34 -2.59 9.04 8.99
N GLY A 35 -2.30 9.73 10.08
CA GLY A 35 -0.97 10.24 10.38
C GLY A 35 -0.89 10.72 11.82
N ILE A 36 0.33 10.70 12.37
CA ILE A 36 0.59 10.97 13.79
C ILE A 36 1.23 12.36 13.97
N ASP A 37 2.12 12.77 13.06
CA ASP A 37 2.84 14.04 13.11
C ASP A 37 2.55 14.89 11.86
N ARG A 38 2.52 16.22 12.02
CA ARG A 38 2.42 17.18 10.92
C ARG A 38 3.74 17.39 10.16
N LYS A 39 4.85 16.82 10.64
CA LYS A 39 6.18 17.01 10.04
C LYS A 39 6.60 15.82 9.18
N CYS A 40 6.14 14.61 9.50
CA CYS A 40 6.60 13.39 8.87
C CYS A 40 5.46 12.39 8.66
N ASN A 41 5.68 11.48 7.72
CA ASN A 41 4.81 10.33 7.41
C ASN A 41 3.37 10.72 7.05
N GLY A 42 2.47 9.77 7.21
CA GLY A 42 1.06 9.88 6.89
C GLY A 42 0.73 9.25 5.55
N VAL A 43 -0.33 8.47 5.53
CA VAL A 43 -0.84 7.78 4.34
C VAL A 43 -2.33 7.99 4.19
N GLY A 44 -2.81 7.88 2.96
CA GLY A 44 -4.24 7.93 2.68
C GLY A 44 -4.61 7.23 1.39
N ILE A 45 -5.90 6.96 1.24
CA ILE A 45 -6.49 6.45 0.00
C ILE A 45 -7.66 7.35 -0.35
N VAL A 46 -7.62 7.89 -1.57
CA VAL A 46 -8.74 8.62 -2.18
C VAL A 46 -9.47 7.66 -3.11
N VAL A 47 -10.79 7.58 -2.95
CA VAL A 47 -11.68 6.80 -3.81
C VAL A 47 -12.67 7.73 -4.49
N ASP A 48 -12.88 7.48 -5.78
CA ASP A 48 -13.87 8.13 -6.62
C ASP A 48 -15.32 7.95 -6.13
N ASN A 49 -16.18 8.90 -6.49
CA ASN A 49 -17.57 8.93 -6.08
C ASN A 49 -18.32 7.65 -6.50
N ASP A 50 -17.97 7.02 -7.62
CA ASP A 50 -18.60 5.78 -8.11
C ASP A 50 -18.26 4.54 -7.25
N TYR A 51 -17.23 4.65 -6.41
CA TYR A 51 -16.70 3.54 -5.61
C TYR A 51 -16.73 3.82 -4.11
N LYS A 52 -16.91 5.06 -3.67
CA LYS A 52 -16.84 5.42 -2.25
C LYS A 52 -17.86 4.68 -1.37
N ASP A 53 -19.05 4.41 -1.92
CA ASP A 53 -20.14 3.72 -1.23
C ASP A 53 -19.98 2.18 -1.26
N LYS A 54 -19.03 1.69 -2.06
CA LYS A 54 -18.65 0.27 -2.11
C LYS A 54 -17.58 -0.09 -1.09
N VAL A 55 -17.05 0.90 -0.36
CA VAL A 55 -16.07 0.68 0.70
C VAL A 55 -16.77 0.08 1.93
N VAL A 56 -16.38 -1.15 2.27
CA VAL A 56 -17.00 -1.91 3.37
C VAL A 56 -16.12 -1.96 4.62
N GLU A 57 -14.82 -1.75 4.49
CA GLU A 57 -13.88 -1.81 5.59
C GLU A 57 -12.70 -0.87 5.35
N VAL A 58 -12.25 -0.22 6.41
CA VAL A 58 -11.00 0.56 6.42
C VAL A 58 -10.21 0.20 7.67
N LYS A 59 -9.02 -0.36 7.49
CA LYS A 59 -8.08 -0.66 8.57
C LYS A 59 -6.87 0.25 8.45
N ARG A 60 -6.32 0.67 9.59
CA ARG A 60 -5.13 1.52 9.65
C ARG A 60 -4.18 0.97 10.70
N MET A 61 -2.88 1.02 10.41
CA MET A 61 -1.85 0.53 11.32
C MET A 61 -0.67 1.48 11.29
N GLY A 62 -0.35 2.06 12.45
CA GLY A 62 0.64 3.14 12.56
C GLY A 62 0.27 4.37 11.73
N ASP A 63 1.26 5.07 11.19
CA ASP A 63 1.12 6.24 10.31
C ASP A 63 1.61 5.98 8.87
N ARG A 64 1.81 4.70 8.54
CA ARG A 64 2.47 4.24 7.31
C ARG A 64 1.64 3.27 6.49
N LEU A 65 0.58 2.69 7.06
CA LEU A 65 -0.24 1.68 6.38
C LEU A 65 -1.73 1.98 6.53
N ILE A 66 -2.45 1.90 5.41
CA ILE A 66 -3.92 1.96 5.37
C ILE A 66 -4.44 0.95 4.34
N LEU A 67 -5.39 0.13 4.76
CA LEU A 67 -6.08 -0.85 3.92
C LEU A 67 -7.54 -0.42 3.75
N VAL A 68 -8.01 -0.37 2.51
CA VAL A 68 -9.41 -0.12 2.17
C VAL A 68 -9.95 -1.32 1.41
N LYS A 69 -11.03 -1.93 1.92
CA LYS A 69 -11.75 -3.02 1.26
C LYS A 69 -12.97 -2.48 0.52
N LEU A 70 -13.12 -2.88 -0.73
CA LEU A 70 -14.24 -2.57 -1.60
C LEU A 70 -14.91 -3.85 -2.11
N ILE A 71 -16.22 -3.80 -2.29
CA ILE A 71 -16.98 -4.86 -2.97
C ILE A 71 -17.52 -4.31 -4.29
N ILE A 72 -17.07 -4.86 -5.41
CA ILE A 72 -17.48 -4.43 -6.76
C ILE A 72 -18.09 -5.62 -7.49
N GLY A 73 -19.41 -5.65 -7.61
CA GLY A 73 -20.11 -6.87 -8.04
C GLY A 73 -19.90 -7.98 -7.01
N ASP A 74 -19.47 -9.15 -7.46
CA ASP A 74 -19.13 -10.29 -6.59
C ASP A 74 -17.66 -10.33 -6.14
N GLU A 75 -16.87 -9.31 -6.54
CA GLU A 75 -15.44 -9.26 -6.30
C GLU A 75 -15.11 -8.43 -5.06
N LYS A 76 -14.33 -9.00 -4.14
CA LYS A 76 -13.77 -8.31 -2.98
C LYS A 76 -12.35 -7.87 -3.27
N ILE A 77 -12.13 -6.56 -3.21
CA ILE A 77 -10.86 -5.93 -3.57
C ILE A 77 -10.31 -5.18 -2.36
N ASN A 78 -9.08 -5.47 -2.00
CA ASN A 78 -8.33 -4.84 -0.93
C ASN A 78 -7.25 -3.95 -1.52
N ILE A 79 -7.20 -2.69 -1.09
CA ILE A 79 -6.22 -1.71 -1.55
C ILE A 79 -5.40 -1.26 -0.37
N LEU A 80 -4.13 -1.63 -0.36
CA LEU A 80 -3.17 -1.29 0.67
C LEU A 80 -2.31 -0.13 0.18
N SER A 81 -2.40 1.02 0.85
CA SER A 81 -1.45 2.12 0.65
C SER A 81 -0.37 2.04 1.73
N ALA A 82 0.88 1.94 1.28
CA ALA A 82 2.05 1.79 2.14
C ALA A 82 3.07 2.91 1.97
N TYR A 83 3.70 3.31 3.07
CA TYR A 83 4.84 4.22 3.11
C TYR A 83 5.97 3.64 3.96
N ALA A 84 6.92 2.97 3.30
CA ALA A 84 8.01 2.30 4.01
C ALA A 84 8.99 3.32 4.64
N PRO A 85 9.72 2.92 5.69
CA PRO A 85 10.80 3.71 6.27
C PRO A 85 11.87 4.10 5.23
N GLN A 86 12.42 5.31 5.33
CA GLN A 86 13.55 5.75 4.50
C GLN A 86 14.82 4.93 4.76
N VAL A 87 15.68 4.84 3.75
CA VAL A 87 17.03 4.26 3.84
C VAL A 87 17.81 4.97 4.96
N GLY A 88 18.28 4.19 5.93
CA GLY A 88 19.04 4.69 7.09
C GLY A 88 18.25 4.84 8.40
N LEU A 89 16.93 4.60 8.41
CA LEU A 89 16.19 4.42 9.67
C LEU A 89 16.58 3.10 10.35
N SER A 90 16.36 3.01 11.67
CA SER A 90 16.76 1.84 12.44
C SER A 90 16.06 0.57 11.97
N GLU A 91 16.77 -0.55 12.04
CA GLU A 91 16.24 -1.88 11.69
C GLU A 91 14.97 -2.22 12.47
N SER A 92 14.84 -1.78 13.73
CA SER A 92 13.62 -1.96 14.52
C SER A 92 12.37 -1.30 13.88
N ILE A 93 12.53 -0.15 13.22
CA ILE A 93 11.43 0.54 12.54
C ILE A 93 11.10 -0.20 11.23
N LYS A 94 12.11 -0.68 10.51
CA LYS A 94 11.93 -1.46 9.28
C LYS A 94 11.25 -2.80 9.56
N CYS A 95 11.75 -3.57 10.53
CA CYS A 95 11.14 -4.83 10.95
C CYS A 95 9.68 -4.63 11.35
N LYS A 96 9.39 -3.64 12.19
CA LYS A 96 8.00 -3.33 12.57
C LYS A 96 7.11 -3.05 11.35
N PHE A 97 7.59 -2.27 10.39
CA PHE A 97 6.83 -2.00 9.17
C PHE A 97 6.51 -3.27 8.38
N TRP A 98 7.49 -4.18 8.23
CA TRP A 98 7.29 -5.44 7.51
C TRP A 98 6.40 -6.43 8.29
N ASP A 99 6.50 -6.46 9.62
CA ASP A 99 5.62 -7.26 10.48
C ASP A 99 4.16 -6.75 10.41
N ASP A 100 3.96 -5.43 10.46
CA ASP A 100 2.64 -4.80 10.31
C ASP A 100 2.06 -5.07 8.90
N MET A 101 2.88 -5.03 7.86
CA MET A 101 2.50 -5.40 6.48
C MET A 101 2.07 -6.87 6.38
N ASP A 102 2.84 -7.79 6.96
CA ASP A 102 2.52 -9.21 6.97
C ASP A 102 1.23 -9.48 7.74
N GLY A 103 1.03 -8.81 8.88
CA GLY A 103 -0.23 -8.85 9.63
C GLY A 103 -1.44 -8.43 8.80
N PHE A 104 -1.32 -7.42 7.95
CA PHE A 104 -2.39 -7.07 7.01
C PHE A 104 -2.64 -8.17 5.99
N MET A 105 -1.59 -8.70 5.37
CA MET A 105 -1.71 -9.75 4.35
C MET A 105 -2.36 -11.02 4.92
N GLN A 106 -1.99 -11.41 6.14
CA GLN A 106 -2.61 -12.56 6.82
C GLN A 106 -4.07 -12.32 7.20
N SER A 107 -4.48 -11.06 7.40
CA SER A 107 -5.87 -10.71 7.72
C SER A 107 -6.80 -10.73 6.51
N ILE A 108 -6.25 -10.81 5.29
CA ILE A 108 -7.01 -10.81 4.04
C ILE A 108 -7.24 -12.27 3.60
N PRO A 109 -8.50 -12.69 3.39
CA PRO A 109 -8.80 -14.02 2.86
C PRO A 109 -8.17 -14.26 1.48
N LEU A 110 -7.76 -15.51 1.21
CA LEU A 110 -7.05 -15.89 -0.02
C LEU A 110 -7.89 -15.75 -1.31
N ASP A 111 -9.22 -15.73 -1.19
CA ASP A 111 -10.16 -15.52 -2.29
C ASP A 111 -10.35 -14.03 -2.64
N GLU A 112 -9.82 -13.12 -1.82
CA GLU A 112 -9.92 -11.68 -2.07
C GLU A 112 -8.71 -11.15 -2.85
N LYS A 113 -8.95 -10.21 -3.78
CA LYS A 113 -7.88 -9.58 -4.55
C LYS A 113 -7.19 -8.51 -3.73
N VAL A 114 -5.87 -8.42 -3.83
CA VAL A 114 -5.05 -7.40 -3.14
C VAL A 114 -4.27 -6.58 -4.14
N PHE A 115 -4.36 -5.25 -4.02
CA PHE A 115 -3.51 -4.29 -4.72
C PHE A 115 -2.72 -3.49 -3.69
N ILE A 116 -1.40 -3.49 -3.85
CA ILE A 116 -0.50 -2.72 -2.99
C ILE A 116 0.00 -1.55 -3.81
N GLY A 117 -0.15 -0.34 -3.27
CA GLY A 117 0.37 0.89 -3.86
C GLY A 117 1.09 1.73 -2.82
N GLY A 118 1.98 2.60 -3.28
CA GLY A 118 2.63 3.59 -2.47
C GLY A 118 4.14 3.60 -2.64
N ASP A 119 4.83 4.14 -1.65
CA ASP A 119 6.26 4.37 -1.69
C ASP A 119 6.95 3.46 -0.68
N LEU A 120 7.69 2.49 -1.20
CA LEU A 120 8.40 1.50 -0.41
C LEU A 120 9.86 1.89 -0.13
N ASN A 121 10.31 3.08 -0.52
CA ASN A 121 11.64 3.64 -0.22
C ASN A 121 12.82 2.68 -0.52
N GLY A 122 12.64 1.79 -1.50
CA GLY A 122 13.62 0.80 -1.90
C GLY A 122 13.83 0.79 -3.40
N HIS A 123 15.03 0.37 -3.80
CA HIS A 123 15.46 0.35 -5.17
C HIS A 123 15.66 -1.09 -5.61
N VAL A 124 14.71 -1.64 -6.37
CA VAL A 124 14.70 -3.06 -6.76
C VAL A 124 15.76 -3.43 -7.81
N GLY A 125 16.36 -2.43 -8.46
CA GLY A 125 17.40 -2.61 -9.47
C GLY A 125 16.87 -3.05 -10.84
N ALA A 126 17.71 -2.99 -11.87
CA ALA A 126 17.33 -3.45 -13.22
C ALA A 126 17.29 -4.98 -13.36
N SER A 127 18.18 -5.68 -12.66
CA SER A 127 18.24 -7.15 -12.68
C SER A 127 17.05 -7.76 -11.94
N ASN A 128 16.46 -8.80 -12.53
CA ASN A 128 15.44 -9.64 -11.91
C ASN A 128 16.01 -10.94 -11.31
N ASP A 129 17.34 -11.09 -11.25
CA ASP A 129 17.99 -12.32 -10.79
C ASP A 129 17.47 -12.70 -9.39
N ARG A 130 17.08 -13.97 -9.24
CA ARG A 130 16.47 -14.59 -8.04
C ARG A 130 15.00 -14.21 -7.77
N PHE A 131 14.43 -13.28 -8.55
CA PHE A 131 13.09 -12.74 -8.36
C PHE A 131 12.29 -12.65 -9.67
N GLU A 132 12.59 -13.49 -10.65
CA GLU A 132 12.01 -13.46 -12.01
C GLU A 132 10.48 -13.62 -11.99
N ARG A 133 9.95 -14.26 -10.94
CA ARG A 133 8.51 -14.46 -10.73
C ARG A 133 7.76 -13.22 -10.20
N VAL A 134 8.46 -12.24 -9.64
CA VAL A 134 7.85 -11.06 -8.99
C VAL A 134 8.41 -9.73 -9.48
N HIS A 135 9.55 -9.74 -10.16
CA HIS A 135 10.20 -8.58 -10.73
C HIS A 135 9.96 -8.51 -12.25
N GLY A 136 9.34 -7.44 -12.73
CA GLY A 136 8.97 -7.27 -14.13
C GLY A 136 10.14 -7.00 -15.09
N GLY A 137 11.36 -6.76 -14.58
CA GLY A 137 12.55 -6.50 -15.41
C GLY A 137 12.67 -5.05 -15.91
N PHE A 138 11.82 -4.14 -15.43
CA PHE A 138 11.78 -2.74 -15.83
C PHE A 138 12.43 -1.77 -14.83
N GLY A 139 13.14 -2.30 -13.84
CA GLY A 139 13.83 -1.45 -12.87
C GLY A 139 15.02 -0.72 -13.49
N TYR A 140 15.50 0.30 -12.79
CA TYR A 140 16.71 1.05 -13.15
C TYR A 140 17.80 0.75 -12.11
N GLY A 141 19.07 1.08 -12.36
CA GLY A 141 20.15 1.07 -11.35
C GLY A 141 20.43 -0.26 -10.63
N ASN A 142 21.14 -0.18 -9.50
CA ASN A 142 21.56 -1.34 -8.71
C ASN A 142 20.64 -1.55 -7.51
N ARG A 143 20.27 -2.80 -7.26
CA ARG A 143 19.42 -3.17 -6.13
C ARG A 143 20.06 -2.82 -4.78
N ASN A 144 19.30 -2.20 -3.87
CA ASN A 144 19.71 -1.97 -2.47
C ASN A 144 19.00 -2.94 -1.50
N GLU A 145 19.36 -2.89 -0.22
CA GLU A 145 18.80 -3.78 0.82
C GLU A 145 17.28 -3.64 0.96
N GLU A 146 16.76 -2.41 0.90
CA GLU A 146 15.31 -2.16 0.92
C GLU A 146 14.62 -2.73 -0.33
N GLY A 147 15.26 -2.63 -1.50
CA GLY A 147 14.82 -3.22 -2.75
C GLY A 147 14.75 -4.75 -2.71
N GLU A 148 15.75 -5.40 -2.10
CA GLU A 148 15.73 -6.85 -1.87
C GLU A 148 14.56 -7.24 -0.96
N SER A 149 14.35 -6.50 0.13
CA SER A 149 13.25 -6.74 1.09
C SER A 149 11.87 -6.67 0.43
N ILE A 150 11.67 -5.71 -0.49
CA ILE A 150 10.44 -5.60 -1.29
C ILE A 150 10.20 -6.86 -2.13
N LEU A 151 11.25 -7.38 -2.77
CA LEU A 151 11.15 -8.55 -3.64
C LEU A 151 10.99 -9.85 -2.86
N GLU A 152 11.63 -9.98 -1.71
CA GLU A 152 11.40 -11.08 -0.77
C GLU A 152 9.94 -11.10 -0.29
N PHE A 153 9.42 -9.95 0.12
CA PHE A 153 8.02 -9.82 0.53
C PHE A 153 7.05 -10.21 -0.61
N ALA A 154 7.28 -9.70 -1.82
CA ALA A 154 6.45 -10.03 -2.99
C ALA A 154 6.49 -11.54 -3.31
N SER A 155 7.66 -12.17 -3.14
CA SER A 155 7.84 -13.62 -3.33
C SER A 155 7.07 -14.43 -2.29
N LYS A 156 7.06 -13.97 -1.03
CA LYS A 156 6.29 -14.60 0.05
C LYS A 156 4.78 -14.52 -0.20
N ILE A 157 4.25 -13.36 -0.59
CA ILE A 157 2.82 -13.22 -0.93
C ILE A 157 2.43 -14.21 -2.02
N ARG A 158 3.20 -14.25 -3.12
CA ARG A 158 2.88 -15.13 -4.25
C ARG A 158 3.01 -16.61 -3.91
N SER A 159 3.95 -16.98 -3.03
CA SER A 159 4.08 -18.35 -2.55
C SER A 159 2.92 -18.77 -1.65
N SER A 160 2.35 -17.86 -0.88
CA SER A 160 1.13 -18.11 -0.11
C SER A 160 -0.11 -18.25 -1.00
N LEU A 161 -0.11 -17.61 -2.18
CA LEU A 161 -1.15 -17.76 -3.20
C LEU A 161 -1.02 -19.03 -4.05
N SER A 162 0.16 -19.67 -4.11
CA SER A 162 0.41 -20.88 -4.92
C SER A 162 0.38 -22.19 -4.14
N LYS A 163 -0.22 -22.23 -2.94
CA LYS A 163 -0.42 -23.46 -2.17
C LYS A 163 -1.73 -24.18 -2.55
N TYR A 164 -1.98 -24.43 -3.84
CA TYR A 164 -2.91 -25.46 -4.34
C TYR A 164 -2.49 -25.88 -5.74
#